data_AF-A0A1I7UG00-F1
#
_entry.id   AF-A0A1I7UG00-F1
#
_cell.length_a   1.000
_cell.length_b   1.000
_cell.length_c   1.000
_cell.angle_alpha   90.00
_cell.angle_beta   90.00
_cell.angle_gamma   90.00
#
_symmetry.space_group_name_H-M   'P 1'
#
loop_
_entity.id
_entity.type
_entity.pdbx_description
1 polymer ?
#
loop_
_entity_poly.entity_id
_entity_poly.type
_entity_poly.pdbx_seq_one_letter_code
_entity_poly.pdbx_strand_id
1 'polypeptide(L)'
;MTTKKQKSNSESHERKGVKRFESTTKGSSMIEFISKSETIFLTSLLFVIRLAAATWGIINDCDEVYNYWEPLHLFLHGEGFQTWEYSPIYAIRSYFYIYLHYVPAVIFTHMGLSKITVFTLVRVALGIFCLSGELYAYRAISKNINNTTARLFIFFTMFSSGVFQASSAFVPSSFCMAFVFYILGAYLNENWSFGIFCVAFSTLVGWPFSAILGLAIIIRMVFVKRHILAFIKISFLSGLCIGLTQLIVDSYHFGKPVIAPMNIVLYNVLSGPGPSLYGEEPISFYIKNLIVNWNVAIIASGIGFILSLWPSIGRKNQKGVTEYVSPIVWITATTGLWLLIFWKTTTQRRTIFIPNISIYCIFHCTYL
;
A
#
# COMPACT_ATOMS: atom_id res chain seq x y z
N MET A 1 47.04 47.20 44.05
CA MET A 1 47.13 47.00 42.60
C MET A 1 46.75 45.55 42.28
N THR A 2 45.46 45.28 42.09
CA THR A 2 44.77 45.11 40.79
C THR A 2 44.78 43.68 40.23
N THR A 3 44.09 42.81 40.96
CA THR A 3 43.41 41.59 40.50
C THR A 3 42.20 41.94 39.59
N LYS A 4 42.45 42.46 38.38
CA LYS A 4 41.37 42.85 37.44
C LYS A 4 41.48 42.30 36.02
N LYS A 5 42.43 41.41 35.71
CA LYS A 5 42.73 41.01 34.31
C LYS A 5 42.21 39.62 33.87
N GLN A 6 41.60 38.83 34.74
CA GLN A 6 41.17 37.46 34.40
C GLN A 6 39.67 37.29 34.13
N LYS A 7 38.82 38.28 34.46
CA LYS A 7 37.35 38.17 34.35
C LYS A 7 36.79 38.53 32.96
N SER A 8 37.52 39.28 32.13
CA SER A 8 37.02 39.71 30.81
C SER A 8 37.19 38.65 29.70
N ASN A 9 38.17 37.76 29.81
CA ASN A 9 38.38 36.71 28.80
C ASN A 9 37.36 35.57 28.92
N SER A 10 36.90 35.23 30.13
CA SER A 10 35.88 34.19 30.34
C SER A 10 34.52 34.62 29.77
N GLU A 11 34.08 35.85 30.01
CA GLU A 11 32.82 36.38 29.47
C GLU A 11 32.83 36.47 27.94
N SER A 12 33.99 36.72 27.32
CA SER A 12 34.13 36.76 25.86
C SER A 12 34.02 35.38 25.20
N HIS A 13 34.53 34.34 25.87
CA HIS A 13 34.41 32.96 25.42
C HIS A 13 33.00 32.41 25.64
N GLU A 14 32.36 32.78 26.76
CA GLU A 14 30.99 32.40 27.08
C GLU A 14 29.99 33.05 26.12
N ARG A 15 30.14 34.35 25.81
CA ARG A 15 29.32 35.03 24.79
C ARG A 15 29.52 34.47 23.37
N LYS A 16 30.73 34.03 23.02
CA LYS A 16 30.98 33.33 21.73
C LYS A 16 30.35 31.94 21.70
N GLY A 17 30.38 31.21 22.82
CA GLY A 17 29.70 29.93 22.99
C GLY A 17 28.18 30.06 22.87
N VAL A 18 27.58 31.05 23.54
CA VAL A 18 26.13 31.33 23.49
C VAL A 18 25.69 31.76 22.09
N LYS A 19 26.41 32.68 21.42
CA LYS A 19 26.08 33.07 20.03
C LYS A 19 26.19 31.92 19.04
N ARG A 20 27.21 31.04 19.22
CA ARG A 20 27.38 29.85 18.38
C ARG A 20 26.26 28.86 18.64
N PHE A 21 25.90 28.60 19.90
CA PHE A 21 24.79 27.75 20.27
C PHE A 21 23.47 28.28 19.70
N GLU A 22 23.11 29.55 19.94
CA GLU A 22 21.91 30.19 19.40
C GLU A 22 21.85 30.17 17.86
N SER A 23 22.96 30.37 17.15
CA SER A 23 23.01 30.26 15.68
C SER A 23 22.77 28.84 15.19
N THR A 24 23.24 27.84 15.94
CA THR A 24 23.07 26.42 15.60
C THR A 24 21.63 25.97 15.90
N THR A 25 21.04 26.45 17.01
CA THR A 25 19.65 26.19 17.37
C THR A 25 18.67 26.88 16.41
N LYS A 26 18.95 28.12 15.97
CA LYS A 26 18.18 28.82 14.94
C LYS A 26 18.31 28.17 13.56
N GLY A 27 19.50 27.67 13.20
CA GLY A 27 19.70 26.91 11.97
C GLY A 27 18.92 25.59 11.98
N SER A 28 18.95 24.88 13.11
CA SER A 28 18.18 23.63 13.30
C SER A 28 16.67 23.87 13.23
N SER A 29 16.16 24.92 13.88
CA SER A 29 14.73 25.23 13.86
C SER A 29 14.24 25.71 12.49
N MET A 30 15.08 26.44 11.74
CA MET A 30 14.79 26.87 10.38
C MET A 30 14.77 25.67 9.41
N ILE A 31 15.73 24.75 9.51
CA ILE A 31 15.77 23.52 8.69
C ILE A 31 14.56 22.63 8.99
N GLU A 32 14.19 22.49 10.27
CA GLU A 32 13.01 21.73 10.69
C GLU A 32 11.71 22.38 10.17
N PHE A 33 11.63 23.71 10.20
CA PHE A 33 10.51 24.45 9.64
C PHE A 33 10.38 24.28 8.12
N ILE A 34 11.48 24.39 7.37
CA ILE A 34 11.52 24.19 5.91
C ILE A 34 11.08 22.76 5.56
N SER A 35 11.64 21.75 6.24
CA SER A 35 11.29 20.34 6.05
C SER A 35 9.80 20.06 6.32
N LYS A 36 9.24 20.70 7.36
CA LYS A 36 7.81 20.59 7.71
C LYS A 36 6.92 21.27 6.68
N SER A 37 7.30 22.46 6.21
CA SER A 37 6.58 23.21 5.16
C SER A 37 6.54 22.44 3.84
N GLU A 38 7.68 21.89 3.41
CA GLU A 38 7.77 21.05 2.21
C GLU A 38 6.91 19.79 2.31
N THR A 39 6.93 19.11 3.46
CA THR A 39 6.10 17.92 3.69
C THR A 39 4.62 18.29 3.56
N ILE A 40 4.18 19.38 4.19
CA ILE A 40 2.79 19.85 4.07
C ILE A 40 2.44 20.09 2.61
N PHE A 41 3.28 20.82 1.86
CA PHE A 41 3.06 21.09 0.44
C PHE A 41 2.91 19.81 -0.39
N LEU A 42 3.82 18.84 -0.24
CA LEU A 42 3.75 17.56 -0.96
C LEU A 42 2.49 16.77 -0.60
N THR A 43 2.12 16.73 0.68
CA THR A 43 0.89 16.05 1.12
C THR A 43 -0.38 16.71 0.59
N SER A 44 -0.42 18.05 0.54
CA SER A 44 -1.54 18.80 -0.02
C SER A 44 -1.66 18.58 -1.52
N LEU A 45 -0.54 18.56 -2.25
CA LEU A 45 -0.52 18.27 -3.68
C LEU A 45 -1.04 16.86 -3.96
N LEU A 46 -0.55 15.87 -3.22
CA LEU A 46 -1.03 14.49 -3.33
C LEU A 46 -2.52 14.38 -3.02
N PHE A 47 -3.02 15.07 -1.99
CA PHE A 47 -4.46 15.12 -1.69
C PHE A 47 -5.28 15.65 -2.87
N VAL A 48 -4.85 16.75 -3.49
CA VAL A 48 -5.54 17.32 -4.67
C VAL A 48 -5.54 16.33 -5.84
N ILE A 49 -4.43 15.61 -6.07
CA ILE A 49 -4.33 14.59 -7.12
C ILE A 49 -5.28 13.42 -6.86
N ARG A 50 -5.38 12.93 -5.62
CA ARG A 50 -6.30 11.84 -5.26
C ARG A 50 -7.77 12.27 -5.30
N LEU A 51 -8.06 13.52 -4.95
CA LEU A 51 -9.38 14.10 -5.13
C LEU A 51 -9.74 14.20 -6.62
N ALA A 52 -8.80 14.64 -7.45
CA ALA A 52 -8.97 14.71 -8.90
C ALA A 52 -9.22 13.34 -9.53
N ALA A 53 -8.54 12.28 -9.06
CA ALA A 53 -8.82 10.90 -9.48
C ALA A 53 -10.24 10.45 -9.13
N ALA A 54 -10.70 10.79 -7.91
CA ALA A 54 -12.04 10.44 -7.47
C ALA A 54 -13.14 11.13 -8.30
N THR A 55 -12.94 12.40 -8.69
CA THR A 55 -13.96 13.20 -9.40
C THR A 55 -13.91 13.09 -10.92
N TRP A 56 -12.70 13.05 -11.51
CA TRP A 56 -12.50 13.06 -12.97
C TRP A 56 -11.93 11.76 -13.54
N GLY A 57 -11.60 10.79 -12.68
CA GLY A 57 -11.13 9.47 -13.12
C GLY A 57 -12.21 8.69 -13.85
N ILE A 58 -11.84 8.07 -14.97
CA ILE A 58 -12.73 7.22 -15.77
C ILE A 58 -12.75 5.81 -15.17
N ILE A 59 -13.92 5.16 -15.18
CA ILE A 59 -14.01 3.74 -14.85
C ILE A 59 -13.56 2.92 -16.05
N ASN A 60 -12.43 2.23 -15.92
CA ASN A 60 -11.82 1.46 -17.02
C ASN A 60 -12.18 -0.02 -16.97
N ASP A 61 -12.62 -0.52 -15.81
CA ASP A 61 -12.90 -1.94 -15.58
C ASP A 61 -14.40 -2.19 -15.52
N CYS A 62 -14.89 -3.15 -16.30
CA CYS A 62 -16.29 -3.58 -16.25
C CYS A 62 -16.61 -4.28 -14.92
N ASP A 63 -15.62 -4.93 -14.29
CA ASP A 63 -15.81 -5.54 -12.98
C ASP A 63 -16.13 -4.47 -11.93
N GLU A 64 -15.51 -3.28 -12.01
CA GLU A 64 -15.80 -2.18 -11.09
C GLU A 64 -17.30 -1.82 -11.12
N VAL A 65 -17.87 -1.69 -12.32
CA VAL A 65 -19.29 -1.35 -12.48
C VAL A 65 -20.18 -2.50 -12.03
N TYR A 66 -20.06 -3.66 -12.67
CA TYR A 66 -21.05 -4.73 -12.52
C TYR A 66 -20.87 -5.56 -11.26
N ASN A 67 -19.65 -5.74 -10.77
CA ASN A 67 -19.40 -6.54 -9.56
C ASN A 67 -19.39 -5.71 -8.27
N TYR A 68 -19.27 -4.38 -8.33
CA TYR A 68 -19.15 -3.58 -7.11
C TYR A 68 -20.13 -2.41 -7.05
N TRP A 69 -20.18 -1.54 -8.06
CA TRP A 69 -21.11 -0.41 -8.06
C TRP A 69 -22.58 -0.84 -8.15
N GLU A 70 -22.91 -1.78 -9.04
CA GLU A 70 -24.27 -2.29 -9.22
C GLU A 70 -24.80 -3.01 -7.96
N PRO A 71 -24.07 -3.96 -7.33
CA PRO A 71 -24.48 -4.54 -6.06
C PRO A 71 -24.58 -3.53 -4.90
N LEU A 72 -23.68 -2.54 -4.85
CA LEU A 72 -23.78 -1.48 -3.85
C LEU A 72 -25.03 -0.62 -4.06
N HIS A 73 -25.35 -0.27 -5.31
CA HIS A 73 -26.57 0.46 -5.66
C HIS A 73 -27.82 -0.37 -5.31
N LEU A 74 -27.79 -1.69 -5.55
CA LEU A 74 -28.85 -2.62 -5.12
C LEU A 74 -29.07 -2.57 -3.62
N PHE A 75 -28.00 -2.54 -2.81
CA PHE A 75 -28.12 -2.48 -1.36
C PHE A 75 -28.63 -1.12 -0.85
N LEU A 76 -28.22 -0.02 -1.49
CA LEU A 76 -28.61 1.33 -1.08
C LEU A 76 -30.03 1.72 -1.52
N HIS A 77 -30.48 1.24 -2.66
CA HIS A 77 -31.69 1.73 -3.32
C HIS A 77 -32.70 0.65 -3.67
N GLY A 78 -32.38 -0.64 -3.52
CA GLY A 78 -33.25 -1.75 -3.91
C GLY A 78 -33.32 -2.00 -5.42
N GLU A 79 -32.49 -1.31 -6.21
CA GLU A 79 -32.41 -1.43 -7.67
C GLU A 79 -30.94 -1.64 -8.07
N GLY A 80 -30.65 -2.47 -9.06
CA GLY A 80 -29.28 -2.68 -9.54
C GLY A 80 -29.05 -4.12 -9.99
N PHE A 81 -27.90 -4.37 -10.61
CA PHE A 81 -27.55 -5.70 -11.10
C PHE A 81 -26.72 -6.50 -10.09
N GLN A 82 -26.89 -7.82 -10.16
CA GLN A 82 -26.04 -8.79 -9.50
C GLN A 82 -25.51 -9.76 -10.55
N THR A 83 -24.19 -9.95 -10.60
CA THR A 83 -23.56 -10.89 -11.54
C THR A 83 -23.67 -12.33 -11.04
N TRP A 84 -23.37 -13.28 -11.94
CA TRP A 84 -23.29 -14.70 -11.60
C TRP A 84 -22.22 -15.00 -10.54
N GLU A 85 -21.21 -14.15 -10.36
CA GLU A 85 -20.15 -14.34 -9.36
C GLU A 85 -20.68 -14.22 -7.92
N TYR A 86 -21.80 -13.50 -7.75
CA TYR A 86 -22.58 -13.37 -6.52
C TYR A 86 -23.74 -14.38 -6.44
N SER A 87 -23.92 -15.27 -7.43
CA SER A 87 -24.90 -16.34 -7.31
C SER A 87 -24.48 -17.33 -6.21
N PRO A 88 -25.42 -17.85 -5.39
CA PRO A 88 -25.14 -18.93 -4.45
C PRO A 88 -24.51 -20.17 -5.09
N ILE A 89 -24.70 -20.40 -6.39
CA ILE A 89 -24.11 -21.55 -7.08
C ILE A 89 -22.57 -21.44 -7.09
N TYR A 90 -22.05 -20.25 -7.41
CA TYR A 90 -20.61 -20.02 -7.58
C TYR A 90 -19.97 -19.39 -6.34
N ALA A 91 -20.60 -18.35 -5.78
CA ALA A 91 -20.19 -17.66 -4.56
C ALA A 91 -18.68 -17.31 -4.54
N ILE A 92 -18.22 -16.63 -5.61
CA ILE A 92 -16.79 -16.34 -5.84
C ILE A 92 -16.42 -14.94 -5.30
N ARG A 93 -17.38 -14.02 -5.25
CA ARG A 93 -17.19 -12.68 -4.67
C ARG A 93 -17.78 -12.60 -3.27
N SER A 94 -17.11 -11.87 -2.40
CA SER A 94 -17.58 -11.67 -1.02
C SER A 94 -18.54 -10.48 -0.95
N TYR A 95 -19.69 -10.68 -0.31
CA TYR A 95 -20.60 -9.59 0.05
C TYR A 95 -20.03 -8.75 1.19
N PHE A 96 -19.15 -9.32 2.03
CA PHE A 96 -18.46 -8.56 3.08
C PHE A 96 -17.68 -7.36 2.52
N TYR A 97 -17.04 -7.51 1.35
CA TYR A 97 -16.34 -6.41 0.69
C TYR A 97 -17.29 -5.26 0.29
N ILE A 98 -18.50 -5.58 -0.20
CA ILE A 98 -19.53 -4.58 -0.49
C ILE A 98 -19.99 -3.91 0.81
N TYR A 99 -20.25 -4.70 1.85
CA TYR A 99 -20.71 -4.21 3.15
C TYR A 99 -19.77 -3.16 3.76
N LEU A 100 -18.46 -3.36 3.62
CA LEU A 100 -17.44 -2.42 4.10
C LEU A 100 -17.66 -1.00 3.54
N HIS A 101 -18.13 -0.90 2.30
CA HIS A 101 -18.34 0.37 1.59
C HIS A 101 -19.81 0.83 1.66
N TYR A 102 -20.74 -0.11 1.84
CA TYR A 102 -22.15 0.16 2.11
C TYR A 102 -22.33 0.95 3.41
N VAL A 103 -21.67 0.56 4.51
CA VAL A 103 -21.82 1.23 5.81
C VAL A 103 -21.62 2.76 5.74
N PRO A 104 -20.51 3.28 5.19
CA PRO A 104 -20.36 4.73 5.02
C PRO A 104 -21.31 5.31 3.96
N ALA A 105 -21.63 4.58 2.89
CA ALA A 105 -22.52 5.07 1.82
C ALA A 105 -23.99 5.25 2.27
N VAL A 106 -24.45 4.42 3.21
CA VAL A 106 -25.78 4.52 3.83
C VAL A 106 -25.94 5.85 4.57
N ILE A 107 -24.90 6.29 5.28
CA ILE A 107 -24.92 7.57 5.99
C ILE A 107 -25.16 8.70 4.97
N PHE A 108 -24.43 8.71 3.86
CA PHE A 108 -24.60 9.71 2.79
C PHE A 108 -25.99 9.66 2.15
N THR A 109 -26.55 8.47 2.01
CA THR A 109 -27.90 8.28 1.45
C THR A 109 -28.98 8.78 2.41
N HIS A 110 -28.87 8.50 3.70
CA HIS A 110 -29.79 9.00 4.73
C HIS A 110 -29.71 10.52 4.92
N MET A 111 -28.59 11.15 4.58
CA MET A 111 -28.46 12.61 4.50
C MET A 111 -29.23 13.23 3.32
N GLY A 112 -29.91 12.42 2.50
CA GLY A 112 -30.69 12.89 1.35
C GLY A 112 -29.84 13.35 0.16
N LEU A 113 -28.58 12.92 0.09
CA LEU A 113 -27.67 13.28 -1.00
C LEU A 113 -28.06 12.57 -2.30
N SER A 114 -27.78 13.22 -3.44
CA SER A 114 -28.05 12.64 -4.75
C SER A 114 -27.20 11.39 -5.01
N LYS A 115 -27.67 10.46 -5.86
CA LYS A 115 -26.93 9.24 -6.23
C LYS A 115 -25.52 9.55 -6.76
N ILE A 116 -25.37 10.60 -7.56
CA ILE A 116 -24.09 11.06 -8.11
C ILE A 116 -23.16 11.54 -6.98
N THR A 117 -23.72 12.24 -5.99
CA THR A 117 -22.96 12.70 -4.82
C THR A 117 -22.50 11.52 -3.98
N VAL A 118 -23.37 10.53 -3.69
CA VAL A 118 -22.99 9.33 -2.94
C VAL A 118 -21.89 8.55 -3.66
N PHE A 119 -22.04 8.31 -4.96
CA PHE A 119 -21.01 7.69 -5.81
C PHE A 119 -19.66 8.41 -5.70
N THR A 120 -19.67 9.74 -5.84
CA THR A 120 -18.45 10.56 -5.75
C THR A 120 -17.84 10.50 -4.35
N LEU A 121 -18.65 10.54 -3.29
CA LEU A 121 -18.17 10.48 -1.92
C LEU A 121 -17.53 9.14 -1.57
N VAL A 122 -18.06 8.02 -2.09
CA VAL A 122 -17.44 6.70 -1.93
C VAL A 122 -16.07 6.67 -2.62
N ARG A 123 -15.96 7.21 -3.84
CA ARG A 123 -14.66 7.35 -4.55
C ARG A 123 -13.68 8.23 -3.80
N VAL A 124 -14.15 9.33 -3.21
CA VAL A 124 -13.33 10.22 -2.36
C VAL A 124 -12.86 9.48 -1.10
N ALA A 125 -13.71 8.68 -0.46
CA ALA A 125 -13.33 7.89 0.71
C ALA A 125 -12.23 6.87 0.37
N LEU A 126 -12.33 6.19 -0.78
CA LEU A 126 -11.28 5.31 -1.31
C LEU A 126 -9.97 6.07 -1.56
N GLY A 127 -10.06 7.24 -2.20
CA GLY A 127 -8.90 8.10 -2.46
C GLY A 127 -8.21 8.57 -1.18
N ILE A 128 -8.98 8.94 -0.15
CA ILE A 128 -8.46 9.33 1.17
C ILE A 128 -7.82 8.13 1.88
N PHE A 129 -8.43 6.94 1.78
CA PHE A 129 -7.85 5.72 2.33
C PHE A 129 -6.48 5.43 1.69
N CYS A 130 -6.40 5.43 0.35
CA CYS A 130 -5.15 5.29 -0.39
C CYS A 130 -4.11 6.35 0.02
N LEU A 131 -4.50 7.62 0.04
CA LEU A 131 -3.66 8.74 0.45
C LEU A 131 -3.08 8.51 1.85
N SER A 132 -3.89 8.12 2.82
CA SER A 132 -3.42 7.92 4.19
C SER A 132 -2.42 6.76 4.31
N GLY A 133 -2.58 5.71 3.49
CA GLY A 133 -1.58 4.67 3.32
C GLY A 133 -0.27 5.22 2.73
N GLU A 134 -0.34 5.99 1.65
CA GLU A 134 0.84 6.63 1.03
C GLU A 134 1.59 7.53 2.02
N LEU A 135 0.86 8.32 2.82
CA LEU A 135 1.45 9.18 3.84
C LEU A 135 2.11 8.38 4.98
N TYR A 136 1.51 7.26 5.38
CA TYR A 136 2.11 6.37 6.37
C TYR A 136 3.41 5.75 5.84
N ALA A 137 3.41 5.28 4.59
CA ALA A 137 4.61 4.81 3.92
C ALA A 137 5.69 5.89 3.81
N TYR A 138 5.33 7.10 3.36
CA TYR A 138 6.24 8.24 3.24
C TYR A 138 6.95 8.56 4.56
N ARG A 139 6.19 8.65 5.66
CA ARG A 139 6.75 8.90 7.00
C ARG A 139 7.68 7.78 7.44
N ALA A 140 7.32 6.53 7.16
CA ALA A 140 8.15 5.39 7.49
C ALA A 140 9.46 5.36 6.68
N ILE A 141 9.41 5.69 5.39
CA ILE A 141 10.60 5.78 4.51
C ILE A 141 11.51 6.93 4.97
N SER A 142 10.94 8.10 5.23
CA SER A 142 11.69 9.27 5.72
C SER A 142 12.43 8.97 7.03
N LYS A 143 11.75 8.28 7.96
CA LYS A 143 12.32 7.91 9.26
C LYS A 143 13.38 6.82 9.18
N ASN A 144 13.15 5.75 8.41
CA ASN A 144 13.97 4.54 8.46
C ASN A 144 15.01 4.44 7.34
N ILE A 145 14.90 5.24 6.28
CA ILE A 145 15.79 5.22 5.13
C ILE A 145 16.46 6.58 4.97
N ASN A 146 15.79 7.54 4.34
CA ASN A 146 16.18 8.95 4.26
C ASN A 146 15.06 9.80 3.64
N ASN A 147 15.17 11.13 3.79
CA ASN A 147 14.17 12.07 3.28
C ASN A 147 14.12 12.14 1.75
N THR A 148 15.26 11.98 1.06
CA THR A 148 15.32 12.05 -0.41
C THR A 148 14.52 10.93 -1.04
N THR A 149 14.69 9.71 -0.55
CA THR A 149 13.95 8.52 -0.96
C THR A 149 12.46 8.66 -0.68
N ALA A 150 12.08 9.25 0.45
CA ALA A 150 10.67 9.51 0.76
C ALA A 150 10.05 10.52 -0.22
N ARG A 151 10.77 11.59 -0.57
CA ARG A 151 10.33 12.57 -1.57
C ARG A 151 10.18 11.94 -2.96
N LEU A 152 11.13 11.12 -3.37
CA LEU A 152 11.06 10.37 -4.64
C LEU A 152 9.87 9.41 -4.65
N PHE A 153 9.62 8.69 -3.55
CA PHE A 153 8.46 7.83 -3.42
C PHE A 153 7.15 8.58 -3.70
N ILE A 154 6.91 9.71 -3.03
CA ILE A 154 5.71 10.54 -3.27
C ILE A 154 5.70 11.10 -4.69
N PHE A 155 6.84 11.56 -5.21
CA PHE A 155 6.94 12.01 -6.60
C PHE A 155 6.47 10.93 -7.58
N PHE A 156 6.99 9.71 -7.47
CA PHE A 156 6.61 8.63 -8.38
C PHE A 156 5.17 8.16 -8.18
N THR A 157 4.62 8.17 -6.96
CA THR A 157 3.19 7.82 -6.78
C THR A 157 2.25 8.92 -7.28
N MET A 158 2.64 10.19 -7.20
CA MET A 158 1.88 11.32 -7.78
C MET A 158 1.79 11.21 -9.29
N PHE A 159 2.91 10.90 -9.96
CA PHE A 159 3.00 10.81 -11.42
C PHE A 159 2.74 9.40 -11.99
N SER A 160 2.33 8.45 -11.15
CA SER A 160 1.89 7.13 -11.61
C SER A 160 0.45 7.20 -12.10
N SER A 161 0.24 6.93 -13.39
CA SER A 161 -1.12 6.83 -13.94
C SER A 161 -1.89 5.66 -13.32
N GLY A 162 -1.18 4.58 -12.95
CA GLY A 162 -1.76 3.42 -12.31
C GLY A 162 -2.30 3.72 -10.92
N VAL A 163 -1.50 4.36 -10.07
CA VAL A 163 -1.94 4.76 -8.73
C VAL A 163 -3.03 5.84 -8.83
N PHE A 164 -2.94 6.76 -9.79
CA PHE A 164 -4.00 7.73 -10.06
C PHE A 164 -5.35 7.04 -10.28
N GLN A 165 -5.46 6.14 -11.26
CA GLN A 165 -6.71 5.46 -11.56
C GLN A 165 -7.16 4.53 -10.41
N ALA A 166 -6.24 3.77 -9.84
CA ALA A 166 -6.58 2.79 -8.82
C ALA A 166 -6.97 3.40 -7.48
N SER A 167 -6.45 4.57 -7.13
CA SER A 167 -6.68 5.18 -5.81
C SER A 167 -8.15 5.40 -5.47
N SER A 168 -9.01 5.60 -6.48
CA SER A 168 -10.45 5.81 -6.33
C SER A 168 -11.31 4.70 -6.92
N ALA A 169 -10.70 3.63 -7.44
CA ALA A 169 -11.42 2.54 -8.10
C ALA A 169 -12.02 1.58 -7.07
N PHE A 170 -13.32 1.29 -7.21
CA PHE A 170 -14.02 0.41 -6.27
C PHE A 170 -13.86 -1.07 -6.63
N VAL A 171 -12.63 -1.57 -6.51
CA VAL A 171 -12.28 -2.97 -6.79
C VAL A 171 -11.30 -3.53 -5.75
N PRO A 172 -11.35 -4.83 -5.43
CA PRO A 172 -10.49 -5.40 -4.39
C PRO A 172 -9.00 -5.32 -4.69
N SER A 173 -8.59 -5.30 -5.96
CA SER A 173 -7.19 -5.13 -6.35
C SER A 173 -6.64 -3.75 -5.98
N SER A 174 -7.43 -2.69 -6.17
CA SER A 174 -7.11 -1.32 -5.76
C SER A 174 -7.09 -1.17 -4.24
N PHE A 175 -8.00 -1.86 -3.55
CA PHE A 175 -7.99 -1.96 -2.10
C PHE A 175 -6.70 -2.62 -1.58
N CYS A 176 -6.28 -3.74 -2.20
CA CYS A 176 -5.00 -4.37 -1.89
C CYS A 176 -3.82 -3.42 -2.14
N MET A 177 -3.83 -2.65 -3.25
CA MET A 177 -2.81 -1.61 -3.50
C MET A 177 -2.71 -0.62 -2.34
N ALA A 178 -3.84 -0.08 -1.88
CA ALA A 178 -3.83 0.84 -0.75
C ALA A 178 -3.22 0.17 0.50
N PHE A 179 -3.57 -1.09 0.78
CA PHE A 179 -2.96 -1.88 1.85
C PHE A 179 -1.46 -2.11 1.68
N VAL A 180 -0.92 -2.20 0.46
CA VAL A 180 0.53 -2.29 0.24
C VAL A 180 1.27 -1.11 0.87
N PHE A 181 0.73 0.10 0.77
CA PHE A 181 1.35 1.26 1.41
C PHE A 181 1.35 1.15 2.94
N TYR A 182 0.26 0.65 3.52
CA TYR A 182 0.21 0.39 4.97
C TYR A 182 1.18 -0.71 5.41
N ILE A 183 1.26 -1.81 4.64
CA ILE A 183 2.18 -2.92 4.87
C ILE A 183 3.62 -2.43 4.82
N LEU A 184 3.97 -1.62 3.80
CA LEU A 184 5.29 -1.01 3.67
C LEU A 184 5.62 -0.12 4.88
N GLY A 185 4.71 0.76 5.28
CA GLY A 185 4.91 1.62 6.44
C GLY A 185 5.05 0.84 7.75
N ALA A 186 4.26 -0.22 7.92
CA ALA A 186 4.26 -1.07 9.11
C ALA A 186 5.55 -1.89 9.19
N TYR A 187 5.99 -2.43 8.05
CA TYR A 187 7.22 -3.19 7.91
C TYR A 187 8.45 -2.35 8.27
N LEU A 188 8.56 -1.15 7.71
CA LEU A 188 9.68 -0.25 7.97
C LEU A 188 9.71 0.24 9.43
N ASN A 189 8.55 0.49 10.03
CA ASN A 189 8.44 0.87 11.44
C ASN A 189 8.50 -0.31 12.41
N GLU A 190 8.64 -1.55 11.93
CA GLU A 190 8.58 -2.78 12.73
C GLU A 190 7.27 -2.90 13.56
N ASN A 191 6.18 -2.31 13.09
CA ASN A 191 4.85 -2.45 13.68
C ASN A 191 4.19 -3.74 13.18
N TRP A 192 4.62 -4.87 13.77
CA TRP A 192 4.22 -6.20 13.33
C TRP A 192 2.72 -6.46 13.41
N SER A 193 2.07 -6.01 14.49
CA SER A 193 0.63 -6.24 14.71
C SER A 193 -0.21 -5.61 13.61
N PHE A 194 0.05 -4.32 13.32
CA PHE A 194 -0.66 -3.62 12.26
C PHE A 194 -0.32 -4.17 10.87
N GLY A 195 0.96 -4.52 10.63
CA GLY A 195 1.38 -5.11 9.36
C GLY A 195 0.71 -6.45 9.05
N ILE A 196 0.66 -7.36 10.02
CA ILE A 196 -0.02 -8.66 9.87
C ILE A 196 -1.52 -8.47 9.66
N PHE A 197 -2.15 -7.56 10.43
CA PHE A 197 -3.56 -7.21 10.24
C PHE A 197 -3.83 -6.71 8.80
N CYS A 198 -3.00 -5.79 8.30
CA CYS A 198 -3.11 -5.26 6.94
C CYS A 198 -2.96 -6.35 5.87
N VAL A 199 -1.99 -7.26 6.03
CA VAL A 199 -1.82 -8.42 5.13
C VAL A 199 -3.06 -9.31 5.17
N ALA A 200 -3.53 -9.67 6.36
CA ALA A 200 -4.70 -10.54 6.53
C ALA A 200 -5.96 -9.91 5.93
N PHE A 201 -6.21 -8.62 6.17
CA PHE A 201 -7.37 -7.90 5.66
C PHE A 201 -7.32 -7.74 4.14
N SER A 202 -6.16 -7.35 3.60
CA SER A 202 -5.93 -7.30 2.15
C SER A 202 -6.14 -8.67 1.49
N THR A 203 -5.69 -9.75 2.13
CA THR A 203 -5.76 -11.11 1.58
C THR A 203 -7.18 -11.67 1.62
N LEU A 204 -7.84 -11.60 2.78
CA LEU A 204 -9.13 -12.24 3.00
C LEU A 204 -10.28 -11.42 2.42
N VAL A 205 -10.25 -10.10 2.58
CA VAL A 205 -11.36 -9.21 2.19
C VAL A 205 -11.14 -8.64 0.80
N GLY A 206 -9.90 -8.32 0.47
CA GLY A 206 -9.53 -7.81 -0.85
C GLY A 206 -9.35 -8.93 -1.86
N TRP A 207 -8.12 -9.43 -1.97
CA TRP A 207 -7.73 -10.40 -2.98
C TRP A 207 -6.70 -11.38 -2.42
N PRO A 208 -6.97 -12.71 -2.43
CA PRO A 208 -6.17 -13.70 -1.72
C PRO A 208 -4.74 -13.83 -2.22
N PHE A 209 -4.49 -13.49 -3.47
CA PHE A 209 -3.14 -13.53 -4.01
C PHE A 209 -2.23 -12.53 -3.29
N SER A 210 -2.79 -11.41 -2.76
CA SER A 210 -2.06 -10.35 -2.02
C SER A 210 -1.28 -10.87 -0.79
N ALA A 211 -1.54 -12.10 -0.33
CA ALA A 211 -0.81 -12.79 0.72
C ALA A 211 0.71 -12.79 0.53
N ILE A 212 1.18 -12.90 -0.72
CA ILE A 212 2.61 -12.91 -1.09
C ILE A 212 3.33 -11.65 -0.58
N LEU A 213 2.63 -10.51 -0.49
CA LEU A 213 3.20 -9.25 -0.02
C LEU A 213 3.51 -9.28 1.49
N GLY A 214 2.87 -10.19 2.24
CA GLY A 214 3.18 -10.44 3.64
C GLY A 214 4.50 -11.20 3.87
N LEU A 215 5.08 -11.79 2.83
CA LEU A 215 6.32 -12.57 2.97
C LEU A 215 7.47 -11.73 3.53
N ALA A 216 7.55 -10.44 3.20
CA ALA A 216 8.64 -9.58 3.69
C ALA A 216 8.57 -9.43 5.21
N ILE A 217 7.35 -9.24 5.74
CA ILE A 217 7.07 -9.21 7.18
C ILE A 217 7.42 -10.55 7.80
N ILE A 218 6.98 -11.67 7.21
CA ILE A 218 7.25 -13.02 7.74
C ILE A 218 8.76 -13.26 7.83
N ILE A 219 9.49 -13.00 6.76
CA ILE A 219 10.94 -13.18 6.70
C ILE A 219 11.63 -12.39 7.82
N ARG A 220 11.31 -11.10 7.95
CA ARG A 220 11.94 -10.26 8.95
C ARG A 220 11.51 -10.60 10.38
N MET A 221 10.22 -10.83 10.63
CA MET A 221 9.70 -11.06 11.98
C MET A 221 10.05 -12.47 12.50
N VAL A 222 9.88 -13.49 11.68
CA VAL A 222 10.04 -14.90 12.08
C VAL A 222 11.50 -15.33 12.00
N PHE A 223 12.19 -15.04 10.90
CA PHE A 223 13.54 -15.58 10.67
C PHE A 223 14.65 -14.67 11.19
N VAL A 224 14.49 -13.34 11.05
CA VAL A 224 15.49 -12.36 11.53
C VAL A 224 15.27 -12.03 13.01
N LYS A 225 14.08 -11.56 13.38
CA LYS A 225 13.76 -11.08 14.74
C LYS A 225 13.30 -12.19 15.69
N ARG A 226 13.02 -13.41 15.19
CA ARG A 226 12.64 -14.60 15.97
C ARG A 226 11.36 -14.44 16.81
N HIS A 227 10.44 -13.57 16.41
CA HIS A 227 9.15 -13.35 17.09
C HIS A 227 8.06 -14.35 16.65
N ILE A 228 8.34 -15.66 16.72
CA ILE A 228 7.47 -16.71 16.17
C ILE A 228 6.11 -16.77 16.89
N LEU A 229 6.11 -16.79 18.22
CA LEU A 229 4.87 -16.87 19.01
C LEU A 229 3.96 -15.65 18.80
N ALA A 230 4.55 -14.46 18.70
CA ALA A 230 3.80 -13.24 18.40
C ALA A 230 3.18 -13.30 17.00
N PHE A 231 3.95 -13.75 16.01
CA PHE A 231 3.45 -13.95 14.65
C PHE A 231 2.26 -14.91 14.62
N ILE A 232 2.36 -16.06 15.27
CA ILE A 232 1.27 -17.05 15.33
C ILE A 232 0.03 -16.45 15.99
N LYS A 233 0.18 -15.82 17.17
CA LYS A 233 -0.96 -15.23 17.90
C LYS A 233 -1.66 -14.16 17.10
N ILE A 234 -0.92 -13.21 16.53
CA ILE A 234 -1.48 -12.07 15.78
C ILE A 234 -2.12 -12.55 14.47
N SER A 235 -1.45 -13.46 13.75
CA SER A 235 -1.98 -14.00 12.49
C SER A 235 -3.24 -14.82 12.71
N PHE A 236 -3.24 -15.67 13.76
CA PHE A 236 -4.41 -16.45 14.13
C PHE A 236 -5.58 -15.54 14.53
N LEU A 237 -5.35 -14.55 15.40
CA LEU A 237 -6.40 -13.64 15.84
C LEU A 237 -6.95 -12.81 14.67
N SER A 238 -6.07 -12.27 13.82
CA SER A 238 -6.48 -11.49 12.64
C SER A 238 -7.28 -12.35 11.66
N GLY A 239 -6.76 -13.54 11.33
CA GLY A 239 -7.41 -14.48 10.42
C GLY A 239 -8.74 -14.98 10.95
N LEU A 240 -8.83 -15.27 12.25
CA LEU A 240 -10.05 -15.71 12.90
C LEU A 240 -11.11 -14.60 12.92
N CYS A 241 -10.77 -13.39 13.36
CA CYS A 241 -11.73 -12.29 13.42
C CYS A 241 -12.25 -11.93 12.02
N ILE A 242 -11.35 -11.71 11.06
CA ILE A 242 -11.72 -11.31 9.69
C ILE A 242 -12.47 -12.46 9.00
N GLY A 243 -11.95 -13.69 9.10
CA GLY A 243 -12.53 -14.87 8.47
C GLY A 243 -13.90 -15.22 9.02
N LEU A 244 -14.12 -15.11 10.34
CA LEU A 244 -15.44 -15.34 10.94
C LEU A 244 -16.44 -14.27 10.54
N THR A 245 -16.05 -12.99 10.58
CA THR A 245 -16.96 -11.91 10.14
C THR A 245 -17.37 -12.12 8.69
N GLN A 246 -16.41 -12.44 7.82
CA GLN A 246 -16.70 -12.69 6.42
C GLN A 246 -17.55 -13.94 6.22
N LEU A 247 -17.26 -15.03 6.92
CA LEU A 247 -18.07 -16.26 6.88
C LEU A 247 -19.52 -15.95 7.28
N ILE A 248 -19.75 -15.18 8.34
CA ILE A 248 -21.10 -14.82 8.81
C ILE A 248 -21.83 -13.99 7.74
N VAL A 249 -21.20 -12.92 7.25
CA VAL A 249 -21.81 -12.00 6.29
C VAL A 249 -22.09 -12.71 4.97
N ASP A 250 -21.10 -13.40 4.40
CA ASP A 250 -21.26 -14.09 3.13
C ASP A 250 -22.29 -15.22 3.26
N SER A 251 -22.25 -16.00 4.34
CA SER A 251 -23.21 -17.11 4.48
C SER A 251 -24.65 -16.65 4.65
N TYR A 252 -24.86 -15.48 5.26
CA TYR A 252 -26.17 -14.84 5.35
C TYR A 252 -26.72 -14.49 3.96
N HIS A 253 -25.91 -13.85 3.11
CA HIS A 253 -26.34 -13.44 1.76
C HIS A 253 -26.45 -14.60 0.77
N PHE A 254 -25.55 -15.57 0.86
CA PHE A 254 -25.58 -16.75 -0.02
C PHE A 254 -26.57 -17.83 0.43
N GLY A 255 -27.11 -17.74 1.65
CA GLY A 255 -28.01 -18.75 2.23
C GLY A 255 -27.35 -20.09 2.53
N LYS A 256 -26.01 -20.16 2.51
CA LYS A 256 -25.22 -21.36 2.82
C LYS A 256 -23.82 -20.97 3.33
N PRO A 257 -23.11 -21.84 4.07
CA PRO A 257 -21.73 -21.59 4.48
C PRO A 257 -20.81 -21.32 3.28
N VAL A 258 -20.21 -20.12 3.22
CA VAL A 258 -19.32 -19.71 2.11
C VAL A 258 -18.02 -19.11 2.64
N ILE A 259 -16.90 -19.54 2.06
CA ILE A 259 -15.58 -18.91 2.22
C ILE A 259 -15.16 -18.39 0.84
N ALA A 260 -15.59 -17.17 0.49
CA ALA A 260 -15.38 -16.61 -0.84
C ALA A 260 -13.90 -16.58 -1.30
N PRO A 261 -12.90 -16.22 -0.46
CA PRO A 261 -11.48 -16.26 -0.82
C PRO A 261 -10.98 -17.64 -1.21
N MET A 262 -11.53 -18.69 -0.58
CA MET A 262 -11.19 -20.06 -0.93
C MET A 262 -11.79 -20.41 -2.30
N ASN A 263 -13.06 -20.06 -2.53
CA ASN A 263 -13.75 -20.31 -3.80
C ASN A 263 -13.05 -19.63 -4.98
N ILE A 264 -12.60 -18.38 -4.83
CA ILE A 264 -11.88 -17.67 -5.89
C ILE A 264 -10.50 -18.29 -6.19
N VAL A 265 -9.82 -18.84 -5.18
CA VAL A 265 -8.55 -19.56 -5.39
C VAL A 265 -8.82 -20.89 -6.10
N LEU A 266 -9.80 -21.66 -5.64
CA LEU A 266 -10.19 -22.91 -6.29
C LEU A 266 -10.58 -22.66 -7.76
N TYR A 267 -11.42 -21.67 -8.02
CA TYR A 267 -11.88 -21.33 -9.36
C TYR A 267 -10.73 -20.89 -10.29
N ASN A 268 -9.88 -19.97 -9.84
CA ASN A 268 -8.83 -19.39 -10.70
C ASN A 268 -7.59 -20.28 -10.86
N VAL A 269 -7.30 -21.15 -9.88
CA VAL A 269 -6.04 -21.90 -9.84
C VAL A 269 -6.27 -23.40 -10.09
N LEU A 270 -7.40 -23.97 -9.63
CA LEU A 270 -7.55 -25.42 -9.49
C LEU A 270 -8.69 -26.04 -10.31
N SER A 271 -9.68 -25.28 -10.80
CA SER A 271 -10.96 -25.85 -11.24
C SER A 271 -11.47 -25.51 -12.66
N GLY A 272 -10.71 -24.83 -13.53
CA GLY A 272 -11.19 -24.57 -14.90
C GLY A 272 -10.25 -23.75 -15.80
N PRO A 273 -10.70 -23.30 -17.00
CA PRO A 273 -9.95 -22.37 -17.85
C PRO A 273 -9.60 -21.06 -17.11
N GLY A 274 -10.31 -20.76 -16.02
CA GLY A 274 -10.05 -19.61 -15.18
C GLY A 274 -10.04 -18.34 -16.03
N PRO A 275 -9.10 -17.42 -15.79
CA PRO A 275 -9.08 -16.14 -16.50
C PRO A 275 -8.61 -16.21 -17.97
N SER A 276 -8.28 -17.39 -18.49
CA SER A 276 -8.05 -17.56 -19.94
C SER A 276 -9.35 -17.44 -20.76
N LEU A 277 -10.52 -17.43 -20.09
CA LEU A 277 -11.83 -17.24 -20.72
C LEU A 277 -11.92 -15.97 -21.60
N TYR A 278 -11.17 -14.93 -21.25
CA TYR A 278 -11.20 -13.62 -21.91
C TYR A 278 -10.00 -13.38 -22.84
N GLY A 279 -9.24 -14.43 -23.14
CA GLY A 279 -8.03 -14.36 -23.95
C GLY A 279 -6.78 -13.97 -23.15
N GLU A 280 -5.63 -14.18 -23.77
CA GLU A 280 -4.33 -13.92 -23.19
C GLU A 280 -3.60 -12.84 -24.00
N GLU A 281 -3.17 -11.76 -23.33
CA GLU A 281 -2.42 -10.69 -24.00
C GLU A 281 -0.94 -11.06 -24.18
N PRO A 282 -0.27 -10.64 -25.27
CA PRO A 282 1.15 -10.92 -25.47
C PRO A 282 2.03 -10.23 -24.43
N ILE A 283 3.25 -10.74 -24.23
CA ILE A 283 4.20 -10.20 -23.25
C ILE A 283 4.46 -8.69 -23.44
N SER A 284 4.45 -8.23 -24.69
CA SER A 284 4.64 -6.82 -25.02
C SER A 284 3.56 -5.92 -24.41
N PHE A 285 2.34 -6.42 -24.18
CA PHE A 285 1.28 -5.68 -23.49
C PHE A 285 1.65 -5.38 -22.05
N TYR A 286 2.20 -6.33 -21.29
CA TYR A 286 2.58 -6.11 -19.89
C TYR A 286 3.73 -5.13 -19.74
N ILE A 287 4.74 -5.23 -20.60
CA ILE A 287 5.86 -4.29 -20.59
C ILE A 287 5.34 -2.88 -20.89
N LYS A 288 4.49 -2.72 -21.91
CA LYS A 288 3.83 -1.44 -22.21
C LYS A 288 3.00 -0.94 -21.03
N ASN A 289 2.19 -1.79 -20.41
CA ASN A 289 1.36 -1.44 -19.27
C ASN A 289 2.21 -0.98 -18.08
N LEU A 290 3.31 -1.69 -17.79
CA LEU A 290 4.24 -1.31 -16.74
C LEU A 290 4.91 0.05 -17.02
N ILE A 291 5.34 0.28 -18.25
CA ILE A 291 5.93 1.56 -18.68
C ILE A 291 4.89 2.68 -18.61
N VAL A 292 3.63 2.45 -18.99
CA VAL A 292 2.58 3.48 -18.90
C VAL A 292 2.27 3.80 -17.44
N ASN A 293 2.11 2.78 -16.59
CA ASN A 293 1.74 2.98 -15.18
C ASN A 293 2.86 3.64 -14.35
N TRP A 294 4.12 3.40 -14.69
CA TRP A 294 5.27 3.79 -13.87
C TRP A 294 6.32 4.63 -14.61
N ASN A 295 6.14 4.93 -15.89
CA ASN A 295 7.02 5.76 -16.71
C ASN A 295 8.51 5.36 -16.55
N VAL A 296 9.40 6.32 -16.38
CA VAL A 296 10.84 6.11 -16.13
C VAL A 296 11.14 5.42 -14.79
N ALA A 297 10.17 5.40 -13.86
CA ALA A 297 10.35 4.82 -12.54
C ALA A 297 10.59 3.32 -12.61
N ILE A 298 10.08 2.63 -13.64
CA ILE A 298 10.32 1.19 -13.84
C ILE A 298 11.81 0.87 -14.09
N ILE A 299 12.52 1.77 -14.78
CA ILE A 299 13.95 1.59 -15.08
C ILE A 299 14.75 1.84 -13.80
N ALA A 300 14.45 2.92 -13.08
CA ALA A 300 15.05 3.23 -11.79
C ALA A 300 14.82 2.10 -10.77
N SER A 301 13.63 1.50 -10.82
CA SER A 301 13.20 0.34 -10.05
C SER A 301 14.08 -0.89 -10.28
N GLY A 302 14.31 -1.27 -11.53
CA GLY A 302 15.13 -2.42 -11.89
C GLY A 302 16.61 -2.24 -11.52
N ILE A 303 17.16 -1.05 -11.82
CA ILE A 303 18.54 -0.70 -11.44
C ILE A 303 18.69 -0.73 -9.93
N GLY A 304 17.72 -0.15 -9.22
CA GLY A 304 17.68 -0.10 -7.79
C GLY A 304 17.71 -1.47 -7.12
N PHE A 305 16.93 -2.42 -7.65
CA PHE A 305 16.95 -3.80 -7.19
C PHE A 305 18.34 -4.44 -7.35
N ILE A 306 18.96 -4.29 -8.53
CA ILE A 306 20.31 -4.84 -8.79
C ILE A 306 21.33 -4.25 -7.80
N LEU A 307 21.31 -2.93 -7.61
CA LEU A 307 22.20 -2.24 -6.67
C LEU A 307 21.97 -2.69 -5.23
N SER A 308 20.75 -3.06 -4.86
CA SER A 308 20.45 -3.53 -3.50
C SER A 308 21.08 -4.88 -3.15
N LEU A 309 21.36 -5.71 -4.16
CA LEU A 309 22.02 -7.00 -3.99
C LEU A 309 23.53 -6.84 -3.81
N TRP A 310 24.11 -5.73 -4.28
CA TRP A 310 25.56 -5.51 -4.36
C TRP A 310 26.26 -5.41 -2.98
N PRO A 311 25.76 -4.65 -1.99
CA PRO A 311 26.44 -4.52 -0.69
C PRO A 311 26.25 -5.72 0.23
N SER A 312 25.21 -6.53 0.00
CA SER A 312 24.99 -7.78 0.74
C SER A 312 26.09 -8.82 0.47
N ILE A 313 26.85 -8.67 -0.60
CA ILE A 313 27.91 -9.61 -1.01
C ILE A 313 29.28 -9.18 -0.44
N GLY A 314 29.49 -7.89 -0.14
CA GLY A 314 30.82 -7.33 0.15
C GLY A 314 31.20 -7.09 1.62
N ARG A 315 30.26 -7.03 2.57
CA ARG A 315 30.56 -6.72 3.98
C ARG A 315 30.53 -7.98 4.87
N LYS A 316 31.67 -8.66 4.98
CA LYS A 316 31.92 -9.68 6.01
C LYS A 316 32.19 -9.00 7.35
N ASN A 317 31.19 -8.81 8.21
CA ASN A 317 31.45 -8.45 9.62
C ASN A 317 30.41 -9.07 10.58
N GLN A 318 30.83 -10.12 11.31
CA GLN A 318 30.38 -10.71 12.59
C GLN A 318 28.91 -10.75 13.06
N LYS A 319 27.92 -10.18 12.36
CA LYS A 319 26.49 -10.40 12.61
C LYS A 319 25.86 -11.07 11.38
N GLY A 320 24.88 -11.96 11.58
CA GLY A 320 24.40 -12.87 10.54
C GLY A 320 24.01 -12.18 9.23
N VAL A 321 24.24 -12.86 8.10
CA VAL A 321 23.96 -12.38 6.72
C VAL A 321 22.55 -11.78 6.58
N THR A 322 21.57 -12.29 7.32
CA THR A 322 20.17 -11.84 7.30
C THR A 322 19.88 -10.53 8.00
N GLU A 323 20.70 -10.10 8.97
CA GLU A 323 20.60 -8.79 9.62
C GLU A 323 21.15 -7.66 8.73
N TYR A 324 22.10 -8.00 7.86
CA TYR A 324 22.74 -7.10 6.90
C TYR A 324 21.94 -6.88 5.62
N VAL A 325 21.05 -7.82 5.26
CA VAL A 325 20.16 -7.63 4.11
C VAL A 325 19.16 -6.53 4.46
N SER A 326 19.33 -5.37 3.81
CA SER A 326 18.48 -4.20 4.02
C SER A 326 17.01 -4.61 3.94
N PRO A 327 16.13 -4.12 4.84
CA PRO A 327 14.69 -4.38 4.79
C PRO A 327 14.10 -4.19 3.37
N ILE A 328 14.71 -3.27 2.61
CA ILE A 328 14.34 -2.93 1.24
C ILE A 328 14.52 -4.12 0.27
N VAL A 329 15.57 -4.94 0.44
CA VAL A 329 15.83 -6.12 -0.41
C VAL A 329 14.70 -7.13 -0.29
N TRP A 330 14.22 -7.38 0.93
CA TRP A 330 13.15 -8.36 1.16
C TRP A 330 11.83 -7.92 0.56
N ILE A 331 11.44 -6.66 0.76
CA ILE A 331 10.22 -6.13 0.12
C ILE A 331 10.32 -6.29 -1.39
N THR A 332 11.47 -5.98 -1.96
CA THR A 332 11.67 -5.99 -3.41
C THR A 332 11.75 -7.39 -3.98
N ALA A 333 12.33 -8.33 -3.25
CA ALA A 333 12.29 -9.75 -3.59
C ALA A 333 10.85 -10.28 -3.56
N THR A 334 10.03 -9.88 -2.58
CA THR A 334 8.63 -10.31 -2.52
C THR A 334 7.80 -9.72 -3.64
N THR A 335 8.08 -8.48 -4.04
CA THR A 335 7.43 -7.88 -5.19
C THR A 335 7.95 -8.46 -6.51
N GLY A 336 9.22 -8.85 -6.58
CA GLY A 336 9.76 -9.56 -7.74
C GLY A 336 9.12 -10.94 -7.88
N LEU A 337 8.96 -11.65 -6.77
CA LEU A 337 8.23 -12.92 -6.71
C LEU A 337 6.77 -12.76 -7.14
N TRP A 338 6.10 -11.69 -6.70
CA TRP A 338 4.77 -11.33 -7.18
C TRP A 338 4.71 -11.23 -8.70
N LEU A 339 5.60 -10.40 -9.27
CA LEU A 339 5.68 -10.21 -10.71
C LEU A 339 5.99 -11.53 -11.43
N LEU A 340 6.87 -12.38 -10.89
CA LEU A 340 7.24 -13.67 -11.47
C LEU A 340 6.09 -14.70 -11.43
N ILE A 341 5.33 -14.76 -10.33
CA ILE A 341 4.18 -15.65 -10.22
C ILE A 341 3.15 -15.24 -11.27
N PHE A 342 2.78 -13.96 -11.32
CA PHE A 342 1.82 -13.49 -12.31
C PHE A 342 2.35 -13.41 -13.74
N TRP A 343 3.68 -13.45 -13.92
CA TRP A 343 4.30 -13.62 -15.23
C TRP A 343 4.11 -15.04 -15.77
N LYS A 344 4.26 -16.06 -14.91
CA LYS A 344 4.12 -17.48 -15.29
C LYS A 344 2.68 -17.95 -15.34
N THR A 345 1.82 -17.46 -14.45
CA THR A 345 0.41 -17.82 -14.46
C THR A 345 -0.27 -17.02 -15.56
N THR A 346 -0.64 -17.67 -16.66
CA THR A 346 -1.33 -17.12 -17.85
C THR A 346 -2.70 -16.49 -17.56
N THR A 347 -3.07 -16.38 -16.29
CA THR A 347 -4.45 -16.48 -15.84
C THR A 347 -4.91 -15.30 -14.99
N GLN A 348 -4.52 -14.03 -15.22
CA GLN A 348 -5.33 -12.87 -14.76
C GLN A 348 -4.96 -11.52 -15.39
N ARG A 349 -4.81 -11.50 -16.70
CA ARG A 349 -3.98 -10.52 -17.41
C ARG A 349 -4.48 -9.06 -17.52
N ARG A 350 -5.52 -8.63 -16.79
CA ARG A 350 -6.11 -7.25 -16.91
C ARG A 350 -5.91 -6.32 -15.70
N THR A 351 -5.78 -6.82 -14.46
CA THR A 351 -5.82 -5.96 -13.25
C THR A 351 -4.60 -6.10 -12.32
N ILE A 352 -3.54 -6.78 -12.76
CA ILE A 352 -2.45 -7.26 -11.89
C ILE A 352 -1.38 -6.20 -11.55
N PHE A 353 -1.20 -5.16 -12.36
CA PHE A 353 0.02 -4.33 -12.29
C PHE A 353 -0.11 -3.04 -11.45
N ILE A 354 -1.27 -2.84 -10.87
CA ILE A 354 -1.58 -1.70 -10.04
C ILE A 354 -0.79 -1.67 -8.71
N PRO A 355 -0.56 -2.78 -7.96
CA PRO A 355 -0.24 -2.60 -6.55
C PRO A 355 1.20 -2.22 -6.16
N ASN A 356 2.20 -2.26 -7.05
CA ASN A 356 3.51 -2.71 -6.51
C ASN A 356 4.82 -2.10 -7.03
N ILE A 357 4.84 -1.07 -7.88
CA ILE A 357 6.14 -0.50 -8.31
C ILE A 357 6.58 0.74 -7.51
N SER A 358 5.70 1.30 -6.68
CA SER A 358 6.02 2.39 -5.74
C SER A 358 7.18 2.03 -4.79
N ILE A 359 7.27 0.75 -4.43
CA ILE A 359 8.28 0.20 -3.53
C ILE A 359 9.68 0.22 -4.15
N TYR A 360 9.81 0.07 -5.47
CA TYR A 360 11.12 -0.04 -6.11
C TYR A 360 11.78 1.33 -6.31
N CYS A 361 11.06 2.43 -6.13
CA CYS A 361 11.66 3.76 -6.16
C CYS A 361 12.52 4.06 -4.93
N ILE A 362 12.50 3.17 -3.93
CA ILE A 362 13.24 3.32 -2.67
C ILE A 362 14.77 3.24 -2.87
N PHE A 363 15.23 2.75 -4.03
CA PHE A 363 16.61 2.32 -4.21
C PHE A 363 17.62 3.35 -4.73
N HIS A 364 17.18 4.44 -5.35
CA HIS A 364 18.11 5.35 -6.03
C HIS A 364 18.94 6.21 -5.05
N CYS A 365 18.53 6.35 -3.79
CA CYS A 365 19.18 7.28 -2.84
C CYS A 365 19.68 6.65 -1.54
N THR A 366 19.74 5.32 -1.42
CA THR A 366 20.45 4.68 -0.28
C THR A 366 21.96 4.60 -0.52
N TYR A 367 22.41 4.87 -1.75
CA TYR A 367 23.80 4.77 -2.20
C TYR A 367 24.35 6.06 -2.85
N LEU A 368 23.59 7.16 -2.77
CA LEU A 368 24.04 8.54 -2.95
C LEU A 368 23.99 9.21 -1.58
#